data_AF-A0A2U2HIG9-F1
#
_entry.id   AF-A0A2U2HIG9-F1
#
_cell.length_a   1.000
_cell.length_b   1.000
_cell.length_c   1.000
_cell.angle_alpha   90.00
_cell.angle_beta   90.00
_cell.angle_gamma   90.00
#
_symmetry.space_group_name_H-M   'P 1'
#
loop_
_entity.id
_entity.type
_entity.pdbx_description
1 polymer ?
#
loop_
_entity_poly.entity_id
_entity_poly.type
_entity_poly.pdbx_seq_one_letter_code
_entity_poly.pdbx_strand_id
1 'polypeptide(L)'
;MYLDYLDHDIDGVQLIREVDGVSAKKINEYNFREMIEGFNSYVERNEMPMDKADVLDNISGLENLAREDNDTDLFAEFISIWNVFITSISDLDIEAEVDEDDIEEDDRDDETKREEIYVWAKNGVRMFKRPQAVSGFGAALGLLKDEEQFDRFEEIEINLVIGSEPQKFLLAFNEAIVAINEEARKIGNAQRLFFRMYFKILFMKDSGAYMNLYKTIGLALNGARRLGI
;
A
#
# COMPACT_ATOMS: atom_id res chain seq x y z
N MET A 1 -15.57 -14.80 11.24
CA MET A 1 -16.16 -13.50 10.84
C MET A 1 -15.02 -12.49 10.85
N TYR A 2 -14.93 -11.51 9.94
CA TYR A 2 -13.73 -10.65 9.85
C TYR A 2 -13.41 -9.90 11.15
N LEU A 3 -14.43 -9.62 11.96
CA LEU A 3 -14.28 -9.05 13.29
C LEU A 3 -13.52 -9.97 14.26
N ASP A 4 -13.50 -11.28 14.02
CA ASP A 4 -12.73 -12.24 14.83
C ASP A 4 -11.22 -11.98 14.68
N TYR A 5 -10.77 -11.38 13.57
CA TYR A 5 -9.38 -10.93 13.37
C TYR A 5 -8.99 -9.70 14.19
N LEU A 6 -9.94 -9.06 14.88
CA LEU A 6 -9.61 -8.07 15.91
C LEU A 6 -9.22 -8.74 17.23
N ASP A 7 -9.65 -9.97 17.46
CA ASP A 7 -9.43 -10.73 18.69
C ASP A 7 -8.33 -11.81 18.53
N HIS A 8 -7.96 -12.14 17.29
CA HIS A 8 -6.97 -13.16 16.94
C HIS A 8 -5.95 -12.64 15.93
N ASP A 9 -4.68 -13.04 16.07
CA ASP A 9 -3.65 -12.73 15.09
C ASP A 9 -3.74 -13.62 13.82
N ILE A 10 -3.22 -13.10 12.72
CA ILE A 10 -3.08 -13.80 11.43
C ILE A 10 -1.59 -14.05 11.23
N ASP A 11 -1.10 -15.25 11.55
CA ASP A 11 0.33 -15.59 11.46
C ASP A 11 1.24 -14.57 12.17
N GLY A 12 0.82 -14.13 13.37
CA GLY A 12 1.53 -13.11 14.14
C GLY A 12 1.30 -11.66 13.70
N VAL A 13 0.41 -11.42 12.73
CA VAL A 13 -0.06 -10.08 12.35
C VAL A 13 -1.26 -9.67 13.20
N GLN A 14 -1.22 -8.47 13.78
CA GLN A 14 -2.28 -7.95 14.62
C GLN A 14 -3.04 -6.81 13.93
N LEU A 15 -4.37 -6.95 13.83
CA LEU A 15 -5.23 -5.88 13.31
C LEU A 15 -5.73 -5.00 14.46
N ILE A 16 -5.51 -3.70 14.33
CA ILE A 16 -5.86 -2.70 15.35
C ILE A 16 -7.12 -1.98 14.93
N ARG A 17 -8.09 -1.92 15.85
CA ARG A 17 -9.29 -1.12 15.67
C ARG A 17 -8.98 0.34 15.99
N GLU A 18 -9.30 1.25 15.09
CA GLU A 18 -9.03 2.70 15.20
C GLU A 18 -9.90 3.42 16.26
N VAL A 19 -10.45 2.70 17.25
CA VAL A 19 -11.17 3.31 18.38
C VAL A 19 -10.16 3.73 19.45
N ASP A 20 -10.37 4.89 20.07
CA ASP A 20 -9.61 5.39 21.22
C ASP A 20 -8.14 5.81 20.97
N GLY A 21 -7.79 6.20 19.73
CA GLY A 21 -6.49 6.82 19.43
C GLY A 21 -5.29 5.87 19.47
N VAL A 22 -5.55 4.56 19.43
CA VAL A 22 -4.53 3.53 19.26
C VAL A 22 -4.26 3.37 17.76
N SER A 23 -3.08 3.80 17.32
CA SER A 23 -2.58 3.53 15.96
C SER A 23 -1.67 2.30 15.95
N ALA A 24 -1.67 1.59 14.83
CA ALA A 24 -0.74 0.50 14.58
C ALA A 24 0.72 1.03 14.53
N LYS A 25 1.55 0.66 15.51
CA LYS A 25 2.91 1.20 15.65
C LYS A 25 3.98 0.20 15.26
N LYS A 26 3.74 -1.09 15.51
CA LYS A 26 4.72 -2.13 15.18
C LYS A 26 4.67 -2.50 13.71
N ILE A 27 5.72 -3.15 13.24
CA ILE A 27 5.84 -3.59 11.85
C ILE A 27 4.70 -4.54 11.43
N ASN A 28 4.33 -5.46 12.30
CA ASN A 28 3.29 -6.46 12.12
C ASN A 28 1.90 -6.03 12.65
N GLU A 29 1.73 -4.75 12.95
CA GLU A 29 0.42 -4.18 13.32
C GLU A 29 -0.13 -3.39 12.14
N TYR A 30 -1.42 -3.55 11.84
CA TYR A 30 -2.08 -2.77 10.78
C TYR A 30 -3.45 -2.27 11.24
N ASN A 31 -3.85 -1.09 10.76
CA ASN A 31 -5.19 -0.60 11.04
C ASN A 31 -6.21 -1.46 10.30
N PHE A 32 -7.19 -2.01 11.03
CA PHE A 32 -8.17 -2.93 10.49
C PHE A 32 -8.93 -2.33 9.30
N ARG A 33 -9.30 -1.06 9.39
CA ARG A 33 -10.04 -0.35 8.34
C ARG A 33 -9.24 -0.25 7.04
N GLU A 34 -7.97 0.10 7.15
CA GLU A 34 -7.07 0.19 5.99
C GLU A 34 -6.88 -1.17 5.32
N MET A 35 -6.77 -2.26 6.10
CA MET A 35 -6.65 -3.62 5.55
C MET A 35 -7.92 -4.07 4.84
N ILE A 36 -9.11 -3.76 5.39
CA ILE A 36 -10.39 -4.01 4.71
C ILE A 36 -10.48 -3.24 3.40
N GLU A 37 -10.08 -1.97 3.41
CA GLU A 37 -10.06 -1.14 2.21
C GLU A 37 -9.09 -1.68 1.15
N GLY A 38 -7.88 -2.08 1.55
CA GLY A 38 -6.91 -2.74 0.69
C GLY A 38 -7.44 -4.02 0.04
N PHE A 39 -8.06 -4.87 0.85
CA PHE A 39 -8.65 -6.11 0.34
C PHE A 39 -9.85 -5.86 -0.58
N ASN A 40 -10.67 -4.85 -0.27
CA ASN A 40 -11.73 -4.43 -1.18
C ASN A 40 -11.16 -3.93 -2.51
N SER A 41 -10.08 -3.15 -2.48
CA SER A 41 -9.38 -2.72 -3.69
C SER A 41 -8.89 -3.89 -4.54
N TYR A 42 -8.46 -5.00 -3.91
CA TYR A 42 -8.14 -6.25 -4.61
C TYR A 42 -9.37 -6.86 -5.28
N VAL A 43 -10.49 -6.98 -4.55
CA VAL A 43 -11.74 -7.55 -5.09
C VAL A 43 -12.36 -6.67 -6.18
N GLU A 44 -12.30 -5.36 -6.09
CA GLU A 44 -12.91 -4.44 -7.06
C GLU A 44 -11.94 -4.00 -8.17
N ARG A 45 -10.67 -4.37 -8.07
CA ARG A 45 -9.57 -3.94 -8.97
C ARG A 45 -9.44 -2.41 -9.01
N ASN A 46 -9.76 -1.77 -7.89
CA ASN A 46 -9.97 -0.33 -7.81
C ASN A 46 -9.38 0.24 -6.51
N GLU A 47 -8.44 1.15 -6.67
CA GLU A 47 -7.66 1.80 -5.61
C GLU A 47 -8.41 2.92 -4.87
N MET A 48 -9.59 3.31 -5.37
CA MET A 48 -10.32 4.48 -4.89
C MET A 48 -10.85 4.24 -3.47
N PRO A 49 -10.85 5.28 -2.62
CA PRO A 49 -11.28 5.14 -1.24
C PRO A 49 -12.76 4.76 -1.18
N MET A 50 -13.07 3.82 -0.29
CA MET A 50 -14.44 3.41 0.00
C MET A 50 -15.13 4.45 0.87
N ASP A 51 -16.43 4.64 0.67
CA ASP A 51 -17.21 5.37 1.65
C ASP A 51 -17.52 4.49 2.88
N LYS A 52 -17.97 5.11 3.98
CA LYS A 52 -18.22 4.38 5.24
C LYS A 52 -19.38 3.37 5.13
N ALA A 53 -20.34 3.61 4.25
CA ALA A 53 -21.46 2.70 4.04
C ALA A 53 -20.99 1.48 3.23
N ASP A 54 -20.16 1.72 2.20
CA ASP A 54 -19.52 0.70 1.38
C ASP A 54 -18.71 -0.28 2.22
N VAL A 55 -17.99 0.18 3.26
CA VAL A 55 -17.20 -0.70 4.12
C VAL A 55 -18.06 -1.75 4.83
N LEU A 56 -19.24 -1.38 5.33
CA LEU A 56 -20.13 -2.31 6.05
C LEU A 56 -20.81 -3.31 5.10
N ASP A 57 -21.23 -2.84 3.94
CA ASP A 57 -21.86 -3.67 2.91
C ASP A 57 -20.84 -4.65 2.31
N ASN A 58 -19.59 -4.21 2.13
CA ASN A 58 -18.50 -5.07 1.65
C ASN A 58 -18.07 -6.09 2.69
N ILE A 59 -18.00 -5.76 3.98
CA ILE A 59 -17.75 -6.78 5.02
C ILE A 59 -18.80 -7.90 4.93
N SER A 60 -20.07 -7.55 4.73
CA SER A 60 -21.16 -8.52 4.58
C SER A 60 -21.09 -9.32 3.27
N GLY A 61 -20.69 -8.69 2.16
CA GLY A 61 -20.52 -9.33 0.86
C GLY A 61 -19.30 -10.27 0.80
N LEU A 62 -18.18 -9.86 1.39
CA LEU A 62 -16.94 -10.63 1.49
C LEU A 62 -17.10 -11.86 2.38
N GLU A 63 -17.96 -11.79 3.42
CA GLU A 63 -18.33 -12.96 4.22
C GLU A 63 -19.13 -14.00 3.45
N ASN A 64 -19.89 -13.59 2.43
CA ASN A 64 -20.61 -14.52 1.58
C ASN A 64 -19.67 -15.18 0.56
N LEU A 65 -18.74 -14.43 -0.03
CA LEU A 65 -17.70 -14.96 -0.92
C LEU A 65 -16.79 -15.97 -0.20
N ALA A 66 -16.34 -15.66 1.01
CA ALA A 66 -15.53 -16.56 1.84
C ALA A 66 -16.27 -17.84 2.28
N ARG A 67 -17.61 -17.87 2.20
CA ARG A 67 -18.41 -19.09 2.45
C ARG A 67 -18.63 -19.92 1.19
N GLU A 68 -18.46 -19.33 0.00
CA GLU A 68 -18.67 -20.00 -1.29
C GLU A 68 -17.38 -20.68 -1.79
N ASP A 69 -16.20 -20.12 -1.52
CA ASP A 69 -14.89 -20.76 -1.75
C ASP A 69 -14.46 -21.59 -0.52
N ASN A 70 -14.51 -22.92 -0.65
CA ASN A 70 -14.49 -23.87 0.48
C ASN A 70 -13.10 -24.19 1.09
N ASP A 71 -12.00 -23.46 0.85
CA ASP A 71 -10.69 -23.90 1.38
C ASP A 71 -9.63 -22.83 1.73
N THR A 72 -9.87 -21.54 1.47
CA THR A 72 -8.83 -20.50 1.67
C THR A 72 -9.43 -19.20 2.19
N ASP A 73 -8.89 -18.70 3.32
CA ASP A 73 -9.23 -17.36 3.81
C ASP A 73 -8.41 -16.31 3.04
N LEU A 74 -8.97 -15.87 1.90
CA LEU A 74 -8.33 -14.91 1.00
C LEU A 74 -7.94 -13.59 1.68
N PHE A 75 -8.61 -13.20 2.75
CA PHE A 75 -8.26 -11.99 3.48
C PHE A 75 -7.03 -12.20 4.36
N ALA A 76 -6.97 -13.34 5.05
CA ALA A 76 -5.78 -13.73 5.79
C ALA A 76 -4.57 -13.85 4.85
N GLU A 77 -4.74 -14.43 3.66
CA GLU A 77 -3.68 -14.52 2.65
C GLU A 77 -3.26 -13.13 2.13
N PHE A 78 -4.22 -12.24 1.86
CA PHE A 78 -3.95 -10.86 1.47
C PHE A 78 -3.13 -10.10 2.53
N ILE A 79 -3.51 -10.24 3.80
CA ILE A 79 -2.77 -9.64 4.92
C ILE A 79 -1.37 -10.25 5.04
N SER A 80 -1.25 -11.56 4.84
CA SER A 80 0.01 -12.28 4.94
C SER A 80 1.00 -11.80 3.87
N ILE A 81 0.57 -11.70 2.60
CA ILE A 81 1.45 -11.21 1.53
C ILE A 81 1.82 -9.73 1.71
N TRP A 82 0.88 -8.90 2.20
CA TRP A 82 1.17 -7.52 2.57
C TRP A 82 2.22 -7.44 3.68
N ASN A 83 2.12 -8.29 4.70
CA ASN A 83 3.09 -8.34 5.78
C ASN A 83 4.47 -8.83 5.31
N VAL A 84 4.53 -9.80 4.41
CA VAL A 84 5.78 -10.22 3.74
C VAL A 84 6.40 -9.04 2.98
N PHE A 85 5.59 -8.23 2.29
CA PHE A 85 6.08 -7.02 1.62
C PHE A 85 6.66 -6.01 2.61
N ILE A 86 5.95 -5.68 3.70
CA ILE A 86 6.39 -4.70 4.69
C ILE A 86 7.65 -5.16 5.44
N THR A 87 7.73 -6.44 5.80
CA THR A 87 8.93 -7.02 6.41
C THR A 87 10.12 -6.97 5.45
N SER A 88 9.92 -7.31 4.18
CA SER A 88 10.95 -7.16 3.14
C SER A 88 11.42 -5.72 2.98
N ILE A 89 10.52 -4.74 3.08
CA ILE A 89 10.88 -3.31 3.05
C ILE A 89 11.71 -2.92 4.28
N SER A 90 11.35 -3.42 5.47
CA SER A 90 12.08 -3.13 6.70
C SER A 90 13.51 -3.68 6.65
N ASP A 91 13.71 -4.86 6.05
CA ASP A 91 15.03 -5.48 5.93
C ASP A 91 15.98 -4.70 5.00
N LEU A 92 15.44 -3.79 4.18
CA LEU A 92 16.22 -2.93 3.28
C LEU A 92 16.76 -1.66 3.97
N ASP A 93 16.40 -1.40 5.22
CA ASP A 93 16.92 -0.29 6.05
C ASP A 93 16.86 1.09 5.35
N ILE A 94 15.70 1.38 4.76
CA ILE A 94 15.48 2.61 3.98
C ILE A 94 15.06 3.74 4.93
N GLU A 95 16.01 4.58 5.31
CA GLU A 95 15.79 5.73 6.21
C GLU A 95 16.32 7.05 5.64
N ALA A 96 15.77 8.17 6.11
CA ALA A 96 16.25 9.51 5.78
C ALA A 96 17.55 9.84 6.54
N GLU A 97 18.49 10.52 5.87
CA GLU A 97 19.75 11.00 6.48
C GLU A 97 19.58 12.35 7.22
N VAL A 98 18.54 12.48 8.04
CA VAL A 98 18.25 13.73 8.75
C VAL A 98 17.73 13.40 10.13
N ASP A 99 18.12 14.18 11.15
CA ASP A 99 17.61 14.00 12.50
C ASP A 99 16.07 14.05 12.46
N GLU A 100 15.41 13.11 13.14
CA GLU A 100 13.94 12.98 13.08
C GLU A 100 13.21 14.27 13.46
N ASP A 101 13.87 15.15 14.21
CA ASP A 101 13.38 16.46 14.66
C ASP A 101 13.41 17.55 13.58
N ASP A 102 14.20 17.39 12.51
CA ASP A 102 14.40 18.40 11.46
C ASP A 102 13.47 18.23 10.25
N ILE A 103 12.71 17.12 10.20
CA ILE A 103 11.76 16.81 9.13
C ILE A 103 10.43 16.46 9.77
N GLU A 104 9.33 17.04 9.31
CA GLU A 104 7.98 16.60 9.67
C GLU A 104 7.37 15.76 8.53
N GLU A 105 6.62 14.70 8.89
CA GLU A 105 5.82 13.96 7.91
C GLU A 105 4.52 14.71 7.62
N ASP A 106 4.18 14.84 6.34
CA ASP A 106 2.88 15.39 5.97
C ASP A 106 1.79 14.33 6.10
N ASP A 107 1.13 14.31 7.27
CA ASP A 107 0.00 13.42 7.57
C ASP A 107 -1.35 14.01 7.10
N ARG A 108 -1.32 15.11 6.33
CA ARG A 108 -2.52 15.85 5.91
C ARG A 108 -2.90 15.53 4.47
N ASP A 109 -4.19 15.31 4.24
CA ASP A 109 -4.81 15.18 2.92
C ASP A 109 -5.18 16.54 2.27
N ASP A 110 -4.75 17.68 2.82
CA ASP A 110 -5.20 19.03 2.42
C ASP A 110 -4.07 19.92 1.82
N GLU A 111 -4.41 20.74 0.84
CA GLU A 111 -3.55 21.46 -0.14
C GLU A 111 -2.78 22.67 0.43
N THR A 112 -2.53 22.74 1.74
CA THR A 112 -1.92 23.94 2.34
C THR A 112 -0.39 23.95 2.16
N LYS A 113 0.12 24.70 1.18
CA LYS A 113 1.56 24.95 0.95
C LYS A 113 2.25 25.55 2.20
N ARG A 114 3.49 25.13 2.50
CA ARG A 114 4.27 25.58 3.67
C ARG A 114 5.74 25.91 3.38
N GLU A 115 6.35 26.61 4.34
CA GLU A 115 7.73 27.14 4.35
C GLU A 115 8.79 26.16 4.92
N GLU A 116 8.39 25.02 5.52
CA GLU A 116 9.30 24.00 6.07
C GLU A 116 9.47 22.79 5.11
N ILE A 117 10.54 22.00 5.29
CA ILE A 117 10.81 20.79 4.50
C ILE A 117 9.95 19.64 5.02
N TYR A 118 8.77 19.46 4.45
CA TYR A 118 7.92 18.29 4.69
C TYR A 118 8.27 17.17 3.71
N VAL A 119 8.36 15.95 4.24
CA VAL A 119 8.42 14.73 3.41
C VAL A 119 7.12 13.97 3.55
N TRP A 120 6.75 13.23 2.51
CA TRP A 120 5.59 12.36 2.57
C TRP A 120 5.84 11.14 3.46
N ALA A 121 7.08 10.63 3.50
CA ALA A 121 7.48 9.59 4.45
C ALA A 121 8.98 9.66 4.79
N LYS A 122 9.33 9.39 6.07
CA LYS A 122 10.71 9.39 6.58
C LYS A 122 11.47 8.07 6.38
N ASN A 123 10.77 6.97 6.18
CA ASN A 123 11.37 5.66 5.93
C ASN A 123 10.46 4.77 5.08
N GLY A 124 11.01 3.66 4.57
CA GLY A 124 10.28 2.74 3.70
C GLY A 124 9.05 2.12 4.36
N VAL A 125 9.12 1.75 5.64
CA VAL A 125 7.99 1.13 6.35
C VAL A 125 6.83 2.12 6.47
N ARG A 126 7.10 3.35 6.92
CA ARG A 126 6.08 4.41 7.04
C ARG A 126 5.49 4.80 5.68
N MET A 127 6.31 4.83 4.63
CA MET A 127 5.86 5.07 3.25
C MET A 127 4.79 4.08 2.83
N PHE A 128 5.06 2.78 2.99
CA PHE A 128 4.16 1.75 2.48
C PHE A 128 3.00 1.42 3.43
N LYS A 129 3.11 1.68 4.73
CA LYS A 129 1.97 1.48 5.66
C LYS A 129 0.87 2.53 5.53
N ARG A 130 1.01 3.54 4.68
CA ARG A 130 -0.04 4.56 4.44
C ARG A 130 -1.25 3.98 3.68
N PRO A 131 -2.49 4.45 3.94
CA PRO A 131 -3.70 3.92 3.30
C PRO A 131 -3.66 3.91 1.76
N GLN A 132 -3.03 4.92 1.16
CA GLN A 132 -2.89 5.07 -0.28
C GLN A 132 -2.04 3.94 -0.89
N ALA A 133 -1.04 3.46 -0.16
CA ALA A 133 -0.21 2.35 -0.58
C ALA A 133 -0.93 1.02 -0.44
N VAL A 134 -1.63 0.79 0.67
CA VAL A 134 -2.39 -0.46 0.91
C VAL A 134 -3.46 -0.69 -0.16
N SER A 135 -4.26 0.34 -0.46
CA SER A 135 -5.29 0.28 -1.51
C SER A 135 -4.70 0.10 -2.91
N GLY A 136 -3.61 0.82 -3.22
CA GLY A 136 -2.88 0.63 -4.47
C GLY A 136 -2.33 -0.79 -4.63
N PHE A 137 -1.80 -1.39 -3.54
CA PHE A 137 -1.32 -2.77 -3.52
C PHE A 137 -2.45 -3.75 -3.83
N GLY A 138 -3.60 -3.62 -3.15
CA GLY A 138 -4.77 -4.43 -3.42
C GLY A 138 -5.20 -4.39 -4.87
N ALA A 139 -5.47 -3.18 -5.39
CA ALA A 139 -5.88 -3.00 -6.77
C ALA A 139 -4.87 -3.55 -7.79
N ALA A 140 -3.58 -3.40 -7.51
CA ALA A 140 -2.51 -3.94 -8.36
C ALA A 140 -2.53 -5.48 -8.39
N LEU A 141 -2.64 -6.14 -7.23
CA LEU A 141 -2.70 -7.60 -7.17
C LEU A 141 -3.94 -8.15 -7.89
N GLY A 142 -5.10 -7.48 -7.76
CA GLY A 142 -6.31 -7.89 -8.46
C GLY A 142 -6.13 -7.85 -9.98
N LEU A 143 -5.53 -6.77 -10.48
CA LEU A 143 -5.21 -6.62 -11.91
C LEU A 143 -4.17 -7.64 -12.39
N LEU A 144 -3.14 -7.91 -11.59
CA LEU A 144 -2.11 -8.90 -11.93
C LEU A 144 -2.65 -10.33 -11.97
N LYS A 145 -3.62 -10.66 -11.10
CA LYS A 145 -4.35 -11.94 -11.13
C LYS A 145 -5.18 -12.06 -12.41
N ASP A 146 -5.92 -11.00 -12.78
CA ASP A 146 -6.69 -10.98 -14.03
C ASP A 146 -5.78 -11.08 -15.29
N GLU A 147 -4.52 -10.64 -15.18
CA GLU A 147 -3.47 -10.76 -16.21
C GLU A 147 -2.65 -12.06 -16.11
N GLU A 148 -3.12 -13.04 -15.32
CA GLU A 148 -2.52 -14.37 -15.16
C GLU A 148 -1.04 -14.35 -14.71
N GLN A 149 -0.62 -13.31 -13.97
CA GLN A 149 0.76 -13.20 -13.47
C GLN A 149 1.04 -14.15 -12.29
N PHE A 150 -0.01 -14.49 -11.55
CA PHE A 150 -0.06 -15.48 -10.46
C PHE A 150 -1.49 -16.02 -10.33
N ASP A 151 -1.66 -17.24 -9.79
CA ASP A 151 -2.99 -17.76 -9.46
C ASP A 151 -3.29 -17.61 -7.96
N ARG A 152 -2.32 -17.90 -7.09
CA ARG A 152 -2.49 -17.81 -5.64
C ARG A 152 -1.44 -16.92 -4.99
N PHE A 153 -1.75 -16.33 -3.84
CA PHE A 153 -0.86 -15.37 -3.19
C PHE A 153 0.49 -16.01 -2.80
N GLU A 154 0.53 -17.31 -2.51
CA GLU A 154 1.77 -18.03 -2.16
C GLU A 154 2.77 -18.11 -3.32
N GLU A 155 2.32 -17.88 -4.56
CA GLU A 155 3.18 -17.86 -5.74
C GLU A 155 3.92 -16.52 -5.92
N ILE A 156 3.54 -15.49 -5.15
CA ILE A 156 4.17 -14.18 -5.16
C ILE A 156 5.42 -14.21 -4.27
N GLU A 157 6.57 -14.52 -4.86
CA GLU A 157 7.85 -14.45 -4.17
C GLU A 157 8.37 -13.01 -4.09
N ILE A 158 8.32 -12.40 -2.91
CA ILE A 158 8.80 -11.03 -2.69
C ILE A 158 10.31 -11.05 -2.43
N ASN A 159 11.08 -10.71 -3.47
CA ASN A 159 12.55 -10.61 -3.42
C ASN A 159 13.01 -9.21 -3.83
N LEU A 160 12.71 -8.22 -2.99
CA LEU A 160 12.91 -6.81 -3.32
C LEU A 160 14.39 -6.44 -3.42
N VAL A 161 14.71 -5.59 -4.40
CA VAL A 161 15.98 -4.88 -4.47
C VAL A 161 15.71 -3.38 -4.57
N ILE A 162 16.47 -2.57 -3.84
CA ILE A 162 16.32 -1.11 -3.89
C ILE A 162 16.62 -0.61 -5.31
N GLY A 163 17.72 -1.07 -5.92
CA GLY A 163 18.14 -0.62 -7.25
C GLY A 163 18.84 0.76 -7.26
N SER A 164 19.13 1.31 -6.07
CA SER A 164 19.93 2.50 -5.83
C SER A 164 20.46 2.50 -4.39
N GLU A 165 21.15 3.57 -3.98
CA GLU A 165 21.34 3.87 -2.55
C GLU A 165 19.96 4.06 -1.87
N PRO A 166 19.77 3.60 -0.62
CA PRO A 166 18.50 3.69 0.11
C PRO A 166 17.94 5.13 0.19
N GLN A 167 18.80 6.09 0.51
CA GLN A 167 18.43 7.51 0.64
C GLN A 167 17.99 8.10 -0.70
N LYS A 168 18.68 7.72 -1.77
CA LYS A 168 18.34 8.15 -3.13
C LYS A 168 16.97 7.61 -3.55
N PHE A 169 16.65 6.39 -3.14
CA PHE A 169 15.31 5.82 -3.36
C PHE A 169 14.25 6.63 -2.60
N LEU A 170 14.45 6.85 -1.30
CA LEU A 170 13.51 7.58 -0.47
C LEU A 170 13.27 9.01 -0.96
N LEU A 171 14.34 9.73 -1.34
CA LEU A 171 14.25 11.07 -1.90
C LEU A 171 13.45 11.08 -3.21
N ALA A 172 13.80 10.20 -4.16
CA ALA A 172 13.12 10.15 -5.45
C ALA A 172 11.64 9.77 -5.32
N PHE A 173 11.30 8.94 -4.33
CA PHE A 173 9.91 8.58 -4.05
C PHE A 173 9.13 9.77 -3.49
N ASN A 174 9.70 10.49 -2.51
CA ASN A 174 9.10 11.71 -1.98
C ASN A 174 8.92 12.78 -3.08
N GLU A 175 9.91 12.97 -3.95
CA GLU A 175 9.80 13.86 -5.11
C GLU A 175 8.67 13.45 -6.07
N ALA A 176 8.49 12.15 -6.31
CA ALA A 176 7.40 11.66 -7.13
C ALA A 176 6.03 11.97 -6.50
N ILE A 177 5.87 11.80 -5.18
CA ILE A 177 4.64 12.15 -4.48
C ILE A 177 4.38 13.66 -4.51
N VAL A 178 5.41 14.49 -4.32
CA VAL A 178 5.28 15.96 -4.45
C VAL A 178 4.79 16.33 -5.84
N ALA A 179 5.39 15.77 -6.90
CA ALA A 179 4.95 16.01 -8.27
C ALA A 179 3.49 15.59 -8.50
N ILE A 180 3.07 14.45 -7.94
CA ILE A 180 1.67 14.01 -7.99
C ILE A 180 0.75 15.02 -7.31
N ASN A 181 1.12 15.49 -6.11
CA ASN A 181 0.32 16.44 -5.35
C ASN A 181 0.15 17.79 -6.07
N GLU A 182 1.17 18.23 -6.80
CA GLU A 182 1.12 19.47 -7.58
C GLU A 182 0.24 19.37 -8.84
N GLU A 183 0.12 18.17 -9.42
CA GLU A 183 -0.65 17.91 -10.64
C GLU A 183 -2.12 17.54 -10.34
N ALA A 184 -2.35 16.91 -9.19
CA ALA A 184 -3.62 16.27 -8.85
C ALA A 184 -4.75 17.25 -8.50
N ARG A 185 -5.96 16.95 -8.99
CA ARG A 185 -7.20 17.60 -8.50
C ARG A 185 -7.68 17.06 -7.16
N LYS A 186 -7.33 15.80 -6.86
CA LYS A 186 -7.68 15.10 -5.63
C LYS A 186 -6.46 14.27 -5.21
N ILE A 187 -5.64 14.85 -4.34
CA ILE A 187 -4.33 14.33 -3.94
C ILE A 187 -4.39 12.85 -3.56
N GLY A 188 -5.27 12.48 -2.61
CA GLY A 188 -5.38 11.10 -2.14
C GLY A 188 -5.70 10.09 -3.26
N ASN A 189 -6.58 10.46 -4.21
CA ASN A 189 -6.94 9.60 -5.33
C ASN A 189 -5.76 9.43 -6.31
N ALA A 190 -5.04 10.51 -6.58
CA ALA A 190 -3.88 10.47 -7.47
C ALA A 190 -2.71 9.67 -6.89
N GLN A 191 -2.47 9.78 -5.58
CA GLN A 191 -1.50 8.94 -4.87
C GLN A 191 -1.87 7.46 -4.94
N ARG A 192 -3.15 7.11 -4.72
CA ARG A 192 -3.66 5.73 -4.86
C ARG A 192 -3.45 5.17 -6.26
N LEU A 193 -3.75 5.97 -7.30
CA LEU A 193 -3.50 5.60 -8.69
C LEU A 193 -2.02 5.36 -8.95
N PHE A 194 -1.14 6.22 -8.41
CA PHE A 194 0.30 6.02 -8.49
C PHE A 194 0.74 4.72 -7.80
N PHE A 195 0.26 4.43 -6.59
CA PHE A 195 0.59 3.19 -5.89
C PHE A 195 0.09 1.95 -6.62
N ARG A 196 -1.12 1.98 -7.20
CA ARG A 196 -1.60 0.90 -8.06
C ARG A 196 -0.65 0.65 -9.23
N MET A 197 -0.23 1.71 -9.92
CA MET A 197 0.74 1.59 -11.01
C MET A 197 2.09 1.07 -10.51
N TYR A 198 2.55 1.56 -9.36
CA TYR A 198 3.81 1.18 -8.74
C TYR A 198 3.85 -0.32 -8.44
N PHE A 199 2.89 -0.83 -7.68
CA PHE A 199 2.83 -2.25 -7.33
C PHE A 199 2.61 -3.15 -8.54
N LYS A 200 1.77 -2.71 -9.50
CA LYS A 200 1.56 -3.49 -10.72
C LYS A 200 2.87 -3.68 -11.48
N ILE A 201 3.63 -2.61 -11.67
CA ILE A 201 4.93 -2.66 -12.37
C ILE A 201 5.97 -3.44 -11.54
N LEU A 202 5.98 -3.27 -10.22
CA LEU A 202 6.90 -3.95 -9.32
C LEU A 202 6.75 -5.47 -9.37
N PHE A 203 5.51 -5.98 -9.45
CA PHE A 203 5.24 -7.42 -9.42
C PHE A 203 5.00 -8.06 -10.80
N MET A 204 4.91 -7.27 -11.86
CA MET A 204 4.81 -7.79 -13.22
C MET A 204 6.17 -8.23 -13.75
N LYS A 205 6.31 -9.53 -14.08
CA LYS A 205 7.60 -10.18 -14.37
C LYS A 205 8.33 -9.60 -15.59
N ASP A 206 7.59 -9.12 -16.58
CA ASP A 206 8.11 -8.58 -17.83
C ASP A 206 8.13 -7.04 -17.88
N SER A 207 7.86 -6.35 -16.76
CA SER A 207 7.82 -4.89 -16.68
C SER A 207 9.17 -4.22 -16.93
N GLY A 208 10.26 -4.99 -16.88
CA GLY A 208 11.63 -4.50 -16.88
C GLY A 208 12.05 -3.86 -15.55
N ALA A 209 11.17 -3.77 -14.56
CA ALA A 209 11.44 -3.28 -13.21
C ALA A 209 10.97 -4.25 -12.12
N TYR A 210 10.69 -5.50 -12.48
CA TYR A 210 10.27 -6.56 -11.56
C TYR A 210 11.15 -6.60 -10.30
N MET A 211 10.52 -6.44 -9.14
CA MET A 211 11.11 -6.39 -7.79
C MET A 211 12.15 -5.26 -7.56
N ASN A 212 12.33 -4.34 -8.50
CA ASN A 212 13.25 -3.21 -8.37
C ASN A 212 12.51 -1.93 -7.96
N LEU A 213 12.67 -1.53 -6.70
CA LEU A 213 11.92 -0.41 -6.11
C LEU A 213 12.22 0.91 -6.83
N TYR A 214 13.49 1.29 -6.97
CA TYR A 214 13.89 2.57 -7.55
C TYR A 214 13.47 2.73 -9.01
N LYS A 215 13.69 1.70 -9.84
CA LYS A 215 13.33 1.75 -11.26
C LYS A 215 11.82 1.87 -11.47
N THR A 216 11.03 1.29 -10.56
CA THR A 216 9.56 1.30 -10.63
C THR A 216 9.00 2.71 -10.49
N ILE A 217 9.60 3.59 -9.67
CA ILE A 217 9.11 4.97 -9.42
C ILE A 217 8.82 5.71 -10.73
N GLY A 218 9.81 5.77 -11.63
CA GLY A 218 9.68 6.52 -12.88
C GLY A 218 8.68 5.92 -13.86
N LEU A 219 8.59 4.59 -13.92
CA LEU A 219 7.61 3.91 -14.77
C LEU A 219 6.18 4.11 -14.25
N ALA A 220 6.00 4.03 -12.93
CA ALA A 220 4.72 4.22 -12.25
C ALA A 220 4.22 5.65 -12.39
N LEU A 221 5.08 6.66 -12.16
CA LEU A 221 4.73 8.07 -12.31
C LEU A 221 4.28 8.40 -13.73
N ASN A 222 5.02 7.93 -14.75
CA ASN A 222 4.62 8.09 -16.14
C ASN A 222 3.31 7.35 -16.47
N GLY A 223 3.09 6.18 -15.87
CA GLY A 223 1.85 5.43 -15.98
C GLY A 223 0.65 6.19 -15.41
N ALA A 224 0.79 6.72 -14.18
CA ALA A 224 -0.23 7.50 -13.50
C ALA A 224 -0.60 8.77 -14.29
N ARG A 225 0.40 9.52 -14.80
CA ARG A 225 0.19 10.68 -15.70
C ARG A 225 -0.62 10.35 -16.95
N ARG A 226 -0.39 9.18 -17.55
CA ARG A 226 -1.18 8.75 -18.72
C ARG A 226 -2.63 8.42 -18.38
N LEU A 227 -2.89 7.95 -17.16
CA LEU A 227 -4.24 7.61 -16.68
C LEU A 227 -4.98 8.79 -16.05
N GLY A 228 -4.30 9.93 -15.89
CA GLY A 228 -4.88 11.17 -15.40
C GLY A 228 -4.78 11.31 -13.90
N ILE A 229 -3.55 11.56 -13.42
CA ILE A 229 -3.35 12.36 -12.20
C ILE A 229 -3.63 13.82 -12.49
#